data_AF-A0A7V0IG26-F1
#
_entry.id   AF-A0A7V0IG26-F1
#
_cell.length_a   1.000
_cell.length_b   1.000
_cell.length_c   1.000
_cell.angle_alpha   90.00
_cell.angle_beta   90.00
_cell.angle_gamma   90.00
#
_symmetry.space_group_name_H-M   'P 1'
#
loop_
_entity.id
_entity.type
_entity.pdbx_description
1 polymer ?
#
loop_
_entity_poly.entity_id
_entity_poly.type
_entity_poly.pdbx_seq_one_letter_code
_entity_poly.pdbx_strand_id
1 'polypeptide(L)'
;MISILDITTPTNPTVVKKIPIPFKPYVARCADTRENVLAIAVEPFGRGQGRVVLYNLLHFDDSLSLHHSATWMGEGGYNIEDMIVCSKYIIITQWNDSASCRGRILSLEYDDVTGCFIAPKDTLELWDVHPYGIAKGVYRMDDTLYTLYFYVALGPDGVGTYKLRLVNGTIEPGGTWTKTDTTKDVRDVVRYGNRLFMYNHESDSTNIVGIIVAPIDTTTWMPTDTIAVYPARYVRAVWADSTRVYYIGDMSKGSGTAPGAR
;
A
#
# COMPACT_ATOMS: atom_id res chain seq x y z
N MET A 1 3.50 20.32 -4.10
CA MET A 1 4.17 20.57 -2.81
C MET A 1 3.50 19.65 -1.81
N ILE A 2 4.28 18.96 -0.98
CA ILE A 2 3.80 18.02 0.03
C ILE A 2 4.04 18.66 1.40
N SER A 3 3.06 18.62 2.29
CA SER A 3 3.22 19.16 3.64
C SER A 3 3.35 18.02 4.64
N ILE A 4 4.40 18.02 5.44
CA ILE A 4 4.54 17.13 6.59
C ILE A 4 3.86 17.82 7.78
N LEU A 5 2.94 17.10 8.40
CA LEU A 5 2.16 17.57 9.53
C LEU A 5 2.65 16.87 10.80
N ASP A 6 2.89 17.64 11.85
CA ASP A 6 2.95 17.10 13.22
C ASP A 6 1.52 17.02 13.76
N ILE A 7 1.12 15.80 14.11
CA ILE A 7 -0.21 15.46 14.62
C ILE A 7 -0.19 15.06 16.10
N THR A 8 0.90 15.32 16.83
CA THR A 8 0.98 15.12 18.29
C THR A 8 -0.18 15.79 19.03
N THR A 9 -0.70 16.88 18.49
CA THR A 9 -2.00 17.46 18.85
C THR A 9 -3.01 17.26 17.70
N PRO A 10 -3.79 16.17 17.67
CA PRO A 10 -4.61 15.79 16.52
C PRO A 10 -5.67 16.82 16.12
N THR A 11 -6.13 17.63 17.08
CA THR A 11 -7.13 18.67 16.87
C THR A 11 -6.53 19.97 16.30
N ASN A 12 -5.21 20.10 16.30
CA ASN A 12 -4.51 21.27 15.78
C ASN A 12 -3.18 20.83 15.13
N PRO A 13 -3.23 20.16 13.97
CA PRO A 13 -2.03 19.72 13.28
C PRO A 13 -1.23 20.94 12.81
N THR A 14 0.08 20.90 12.98
CA THR A 14 0.97 21.98 12.53
C THR A 14 1.81 21.52 11.36
N VAL A 15 2.02 22.39 10.37
CA VAL A 15 2.92 22.09 9.26
C VAL A 15 4.34 22.26 9.77
N VAL A 16 5.04 21.16 9.99
CA VAL A 16 6.46 21.19 10.36
C VAL A 16 7.35 21.44 9.15
N LYS A 17 6.92 21.01 7.96
CA LYS A 17 7.72 21.19 6.74
C LYS A 17 6.92 21.10 5.46
N LYS A 18 7.46 21.72 4.40
CA LYS A 18 6.94 21.66 3.03
C LYS A 18 8.02 21.15 2.09
N ILE A 19 7.69 20.10 1.33
CA ILE A 19 8.55 19.47 0.34
C ILE A 19 8.12 19.95 -1.06
N PRO A 20 9.00 20.58 -1.85
CA PRO A 20 8.71 20.80 -3.25
C PRO A 20 8.63 19.43 -3.94
N ILE A 21 7.62 19.23 -4.79
CA ILE A 21 7.64 18.11 -5.74
C ILE A 21 8.48 18.65 -6.90
N PRO A 22 9.71 18.15 -7.12
CA PRO A 22 10.66 18.79 -8.02
C PRO A 22 10.23 18.69 -9.49
N PHE A 23 9.24 17.85 -9.79
CA PHE A 23 8.77 17.60 -11.14
C PHE A 23 7.31 18.06 -11.28
N LYS A 24 7.09 19.19 -11.95
CA LYS A 24 5.77 19.53 -12.51
C LYS A 24 5.77 19.06 -13.97
N PRO A 25 4.76 18.33 -14.46
CA PRO A 25 3.40 18.14 -13.92
C PRO A 25 3.19 16.76 -13.26
N TYR A 26 3.82 16.47 -12.12
CA TYR A 26 3.59 15.22 -11.38
C TYR A 26 2.67 15.43 -10.17
N VAL A 27 1.88 14.40 -9.86
CA VAL A 27 1.04 14.31 -8.66
C VAL A 27 1.58 13.22 -7.74
N ALA A 28 1.41 13.40 -6.42
CA ALA A 28 1.67 12.34 -5.46
C ALA A 28 0.48 11.37 -5.47
N ARG A 29 0.76 10.07 -5.59
CA ARG A 29 -0.23 9.00 -5.64
C ARG A 29 -0.43 8.38 -4.26
N CYS A 30 0.66 7.90 -3.67
CA CYS A 30 0.71 7.34 -2.33
C CYS A 30 2.06 7.66 -1.67
N ALA A 31 2.14 7.44 -0.37
CA ALA A 31 3.37 7.57 0.40
C ALA A 31 3.35 6.57 1.54
N ASP A 32 4.51 6.00 1.85
CA ASP A 32 4.71 5.20 3.06
C ASP A 32 6.03 5.63 3.71
N THR A 33 6.13 5.38 5.00
CA THR A 33 7.30 5.74 5.80
C THR A 33 7.79 4.55 6.59
N ARG A 34 9.10 4.47 6.74
CA ARG A 34 9.73 3.53 7.67
C ARG A 34 10.91 4.22 8.32
N GLU A 35 10.85 4.31 9.64
CA GLU A 35 11.91 4.90 10.46
C GLU A 35 12.27 6.30 9.94
N ASN A 36 13.43 6.44 9.30
CA ASN A 36 13.96 7.71 8.81
C ASN A 36 13.76 7.91 7.31
N VAL A 37 13.04 7.03 6.62
CA VAL A 37 12.83 7.12 5.17
C VAL A 37 11.36 7.31 4.86
N LEU A 38 11.06 8.38 4.13
CA LEU A 38 9.77 8.64 3.50
C LEU A 38 9.90 8.35 2.00
N ALA A 39 9.08 7.42 1.51
CA ALA A 39 8.93 7.17 0.08
C ALA A 39 7.63 7.81 -0.42
N ILE A 40 7.69 8.45 -1.57
CA ILE A 40 6.54 9.08 -2.20
C ILE A 40 6.46 8.61 -3.64
N ALA A 41 5.37 7.92 -3.97
CA ALA A 41 5.05 7.57 -5.35
C ALA A 41 4.48 8.81 -6.04
N VAL A 42 5.06 9.15 -7.18
CA VAL A 42 4.61 10.27 -8.01
C VAL A 42 4.40 9.83 -9.44
N GLU A 43 3.40 10.42 -10.09
CA GLU A 43 3.01 10.06 -11.44
C GLU A 43 2.82 11.32 -12.28
N PRO A 44 3.16 11.30 -13.57
CA PRO A 44 2.81 12.40 -14.45
C PRO A 44 1.28 12.47 -14.58
N PHE A 45 0.72 13.67 -14.74
CA PHE A 45 -0.68 13.80 -15.12
C PHE A 45 -0.96 13.07 -16.44
N GLY A 46 -1.66 11.92 -16.40
CA GLY A 46 -2.04 11.12 -17.57
C GLY A 46 -1.48 9.69 -17.54
N ARG A 47 -1.26 9.08 -18.71
CA ARG A 47 -0.55 7.80 -18.82
C ARG A 47 0.94 8.06 -18.64
N GLY A 48 1.62 7.28 -17.80
CA GLY A 48 3.06 7.48 -17.72
C GLY A 48 3.86 6.52 -16.90
N GLN A 49 5.11 6.93 -16.72
CA GLN A 49 6.17 6.22 -16.06
C GLN A 49 6.14 6.62 -14.58
N GLY A 50 5.50 5.81 -13.74
CA GLY A 50 5.44 6.03 -12.30
C GLY A 50 6.84 6.13 -11.69
N ARG A 51 7.00 6.94 -10.66
CA ARG A 51 8.29 7.20 -10.01
C ARG A 51 8.15 7.07 -8.50
N VAL A 52 9.21 6.65 -7.83
CA VAL A 52 9.29 6.75 -6.37
C VAL A 52 10.42 7.69 -6.00
N VAL A 53 10.11 8.65 -5.15
CA VAL A 53 11.07 9.61 -4.61
C VAL A 53 11.29 9.28 -3.14
N LEU A 54 12.56 9.12 -2.76
CA LEU A 54 12.95 8.89 -1.38
C LEU A 54 13.42 10.18 -0.72
N TYR A 55 13.07 10.30 0.56
CA TYR A 55 13.51 11.37 1.43
C TYR A 55 14.04 10.77 2.73
N ASN A 56 15.27 11.16 3.08
CA ASN A 56 15.82 10.90 4.40
C ASN A 56 15.34 11.98 5.38
N LEU A 57 14.55 11.58 6.37
CA LEU A 57 13.92 12.43 7.37
C LEU A 57 14.89 12.93 8.44
N LEU A 58 16.04 12.28 8.64
CA LEU A 58 17.08 12.76 9.58
C LEU A 58 17.91 13.90 9.00
N HIS A 59 18.21 13.83 7.71
CA HIS A 59 19.03 14.83 7.00
C HIS A 59 18.16 15.85 6.25
N PHE A 60 16.93 16.00 6.71
CA PHE A 60 15.91 16.71 5.96
C PHE A 60 16.21 18.22 5.87
N ASP A 61 16.86 18.80 6.89
CA ASP A 61 17.13 20.24 7.03
C ASP A 61 18.40 20.74 6.35
N ASP A 62 19.23 19.85 5.80
CA ASP A 62 20.41 20.28 5.07
C ASP A 62 19.97 20.96 3.77
N SER A 63 20.39 22.20 3.54
CA SER A 63 20.11 22.99 2.32
C SER A 63 20.67 22.35 1.04
N LEU A 64 21.45 21.29 1.18
CA LEU A 64 21.89 20.37 0.13
C LEU A 64 20.81 19.36 -0.31
N SER A 65 19.73 19.19 0.45
CA SER A 65 18.69 18.15 0.31
C SER A 65 17.92 18.12 -1.02
N LEU A 66 17.98 19.19 -1.82
CA LEU A 66 17.49 19.15 -3.21
C LEU A 66 18.28 18.16 -4.10
N HIS A 67 19.48 17.74 -3.67
CA HIS A 67 20.30 16.74 -4.35
C HIS A 67 20.25 15.35 -3.69
N HIS A 68 19.56 15.19 -2.56
CA HIS A 68 19.50 13.93 -1.80
C HIS A 68 18.19 13.16 -1.99
N SER A 69 17.26 13.65 -2.82
CA SER A 69 16.09 12.86 -3.20
C SER A 69 16.49 11.85 -4.27
N ALA A 70 16.81 10.62 -3.85
CA ALA A 70 16.98 9.54 -4.81
C ALA A 70 15.63 9.27 -5.48
N THR A 71 15.64 9.13 -6.80
CA THR A 71 14.43 8.89 -7.58
C THR A 71 14.60 7.62 -8.37
N TRP A 72 13.70 6.66 -8.17
CA TRP A 72 13.54 5.53 -9.06
C TRP A 72 12.50 5.86 -10.12
N MET A 73 12.78 5.42 -11.34
CA MET A 73 11.96 5.62 -12.52
C MET A 73 11.42 4.26 -12.95
N GLY A 74 10.09 4.13 -13.00
CA GLY A 74 9.42 2.94 -13.51
C GLY A 74 9.63 2.75 -15.01
N GLU A 75 9.01 1.71 -15.56
CA GLU A 75 8.98 1.53 -17.02
C GLU A 75 7.88 2.37 -17.66
N GLY A 76 8.03 2.67 -18.95
CA GLY A 76 7.04 3.42 -19.71
C GLY A 76 5.68 2.72 -19.73
N GLY A 77 4.62 3.46 -19.41
CA GLY A 77 3.24 2.95 -19.43
C GLY A 77 2.79 2.25 -18.14
N TYR A 78 3.69 2.05 -17.18
CA TYR A 78 3.33 1.53 -15.86
C TYR A 78 3.08 2.66 -14.87
N ASN A 79 1.82 2.74 -14.42
CA ASN A 79 1.40 3.56 -13.30
C ASN A 79 1.63 2.78 -12.00
N ILE A 80 1.96 3.50 -10.92
CA ILE A 80 2.03 2.98 -9.56
C ILE A 80 0.61 3.01 -8.98
N GLU A 81 0.14 1.86 -8.52
CA GLU A 81 -1.15 1.78 -7.83
C GLU A 81 -0.96 2.08 -6.35
N ASP A 82 -0.03 1.40 -5.70
CA ASP A 82 0.31 1.61 -4.30
C ASP A 82 1.73 1.15 -3.95
N MET A 83 2.16 1.42 -2.71
CA MET A 83 3.53 1.19 -2.24
C MET A 83 3.59 0.94 -0.73
N ILE A 84 4.50 0.06 -0.31
CA ILE A 84 4.94 -0.06 1.09
C ILE A 84 6.47 0.02 1.21
N VAL A 85 6.95 0.68 2.26
CA VAL A 85 8.38 0.78 2.62
C VAL A 85 8.71 -0.20 3.72
N CYS A 86 9.64 -1.10 3.46
CA CYS A 86 10.05 -2.20 4.32
C CYS A 86 11.55 -2.11 4.62
N SER A 87 12.08 -2.92 5.54
CA SER A 87 13.52 -2.91 5.79
C SER A 87 14.27 -3.23 4.50
N LYS A 88 15.09 -2.29 4.03
CA LYS A 88 15.90 -2.33 2.79
C LYS A 88 15.15 -2.35 1.45
N TYR A 89 13.83 -2.48 1.46
CA TYR A 89 13.05 -2.65 0.23
C TYR A 89 11.81 -1.78 0.18
N ILE A 90 11.47 -1.28 -1.00
CA ILE A 90 10.18 -0.69 -1.32
C ILE A 90 9.45 -1.68 -2.22
N ILE A 91 8.23 -2.05 -1.85
CA ILE A 91 7.38 -2.90 -2.67
C ILE A 91 6.32 -2.02 -3.32
N ILE A 92 6.16 -2.18 -4.63
CA ILE A 92 5.31 -1.33 -5.46
C ILE A 92 4.38 -2.22 -6.27
N THR A 93 3.11 -1.88 -6.30
CA THR A 93 2.15 -2.44 -7.25
C THR A 93 2.05 -1.53 -8.47
N GLN A 94 2.08 -2.12 -9.67
CA GLN A 94 1.98 -1.36 -10.91
C GLN A 94 0.98 -1.94 -11.88
N TRP A 95 0.33 -1.06 -12.63
CA TRP A 95 -0.61 -1.41 -13.68
C TRP A 95 -0.29 -0.70 -15.00
N ASN A 96 -0.51 -1.39 -16.11
CA ASN A 96 -0.30 -0.86 -17.45
C ASN A 96 -1.55 -1.08 -18.33
N ASP A 97 -2.33 -0.02 -18.52
CA ASP A 97 -3.56 -0.02 -19.33
C ASP A 97 -3.35 -0.32 -20.82
N SER A 98 -2.11 -0.39 -21.29
CA SER A 98 -1.77 -0.49 -22.72
C SER A 98 -1.02 -1.76 -23.09
N ALA A 99 -0.51 -2.53 -22.13
CA ALA A 99 0.28 -3.74 -22.38
C ALA A 99 -0.60 -5.00 -22.53
N SER A 100 -0.03 -6.10 -23.01
CA SER A 100 -0.67 -7.44 -23.02
C SER A 100 -0.40 -8.24 -21.74
N CYS A 101 0.45 -7.71 -20.86
CA CYS A 101 0.72 -8.22 -19.52
C CYS A 101 0.58 -7.00 -18.59
N ARG A 102 -0.53 -6.96 -17.87
CA ARG A 102 -1.04 -5.87 -17.07
C ARG A 102 -1.10 -6.31 -15.61
N GLY A 103 -0.27 -5.69 -14.80
CA GLY A 103 -0.22 -5.96 -13.36
C GLY A 103 1.08 -6.64 -12.98
N ARG A 104 1.82 -5.99 -12.09
CA ARG A 104 3.05 -6.54 -11.53
C ARG A 104 3.35 -5.98 -10.15
N ILE A 105 4.16 -6.70 -9.40
CA ILE A 105 4.69 -6.29 -8.09
C ILE A 105 6.20 -6.20 -8.22
N LEU A 106 6.78 -5.07 -7.83
CA LEU A 106 8.22 -4.85 -7.88
C LEU A 106 8.79 -4.71 -6.48
N SER A 107 10.02 -5.18 -6.32
CA SER A 107 10.87 -4.94 -5.16
C SER A 107 12.04 -4.07 -5.55
N LEU A 108 12.18 -2.91 -4.91
CA LEU A 108 13.29 -1.99 -5.09
C LEU A 108 14.14 -1.95 -3.84
N GLU A 109 15.44 -2.20 -3.96
CA GLU A 109 16.38 -2.05 -2.86
C GLU A 109 16.76 -0.57 -2.66
N TYR A 110 16.78 -0.15 -1.40
CA TYR A 110 17.27 1.15 -0.98
C TYR A 110 18.16 1.02 0.26
N ASP A 111 19.04 2.00 0.42
CA ASP A 111 19.87 2.17 1.60
C ASP A 111 19.09 2.99 2.64
N ASP A 112 18.80 2.39 3.80
CA ASP A 112 18.03 3.00 4.88
C ASP A 112 18.83 4.02 5.70
N VAL A 113 20.16 4.03 5.58
CA VAL A 113 21.03 5.03 6.19
C VAL A 113 21.08 6.28 5.33
N THR A 114 21.36 6.12 4.03
CA THR A 114 21.51 7.27 3.12
C THR A 114 20.18 7.76 2.53
N GLY A 115 19.16 6.90 2.46
CA GLY A 115 17.89 7.18 1.79
C GLY A 115 17.99 7.06 0.25
N CYS A 116 18.99 6.36 -0.26
CA CYS A 116 19.27 6.24 -1.69
C CYS A 116 18.76 4.92 -2.29
N PHE A 117 18.28 4.96 -3.54
CA PHE A 117 18.01 3.74 -4.29
C PHE A 117 19.31 3.02 -4.65
N ILE A 118 19.30 1.70 -4.51
CA ILE A 118 20.40 0.83 -4.90
C ILE A 118 20.09 0.18 -6.25
N ALA A 119 19.06 -0.67 -6.32
CA ALA A 119 18.68 -1.36 -7.56
C ALA A 119 17.28 -1.98 -7.47
N PRO A 120 16.57 -2.16 -8.60
CA PRO A 120 15.47 -3.12 -8.68
C PRO A 120 15.99 -4.53 -8.39
N LYS A 121 15.25 -5.32 -7.61
CA LYS A 121 15.62 -6.70 -7.25
C LYS A 121 14.79 -7.75 -7.92
N ASP A 122 13.49 -7.54 -7.94
CA ASP A 122 12.57 -8.54 -8.44
C ASP A 122 11.30 -7.92 -8.98
N THR A 123 10.69 -8.63 -9.92
CA THR A 123 9.42 -8.28 -10.55
C THR A 123 8.59 -9.54 -10.67
N LEU A 124 7.46 -9.57 -9.97
CA LEU A 124 6.46 -10.62 -10.08
C LEU A 124 5.34 -10.16 -11.01
N GLU A 125 5.25 -10.77 -12.18
CA GLU A 125 4.19 -10.53 -13.15
C GLU A 125 2.86 -11.16 -12.69
N LEU A 126 1.76 -10.41 -12.78
CA LEU A 126 0.40 -10.83 -12.42
C LEU A 126 -0.53 -11.00 -13.63
N TRP A 127 0.03 -10.86 -14.84
CA TRP A 127 -0.66 -11.11 -16.11
C TRP A 127 -1.84 -10.20 -16.41
N ASP A 128 -3.08 -10.58 -16.14
CA ASP A 128 -4.25 -9.72 -16.39
C ASP A 128 -4.92 -9.29 -15.08
N VAL A 129 -4.29 -9.60 -13.95
CA VAL A 129 -4.79 -9.28 -12.61
C VAL A 129 -4.27 -7.92 -12.19
N HIS A 130 -5.18 -6.98 -11.89
CA HIS A 130 -4.85 -5.61 -11.49
C HIS A 130 -4.46 -5.56 -10.01
N PRO A 131 -3.18 -5.26 -9.67
CA PRO A 131 -2.80 -5.07 -8.28
C PRO A 131 -3.10 -3.64 -7.85
N TYR A 132 -4.03 -3.46 -6.93
CA TYR A 132 -4.39 -2.16 -6.36
C TYR A 132 -3.58 -1.88 -5.08
N GLY A 133 -4.26 -1.58 -3.97
CA GLY A 133 -3.67 -1.29 -2.67
C GLY A 133 -2.84 -2.43 -2.09
N ILE A 134 -1.81 -2.08 -1.32
CA ILE A 134 -0.87 -3.02 -0.71
C ILE A 134 -0.72 -2.79 0.80
N ALA A 135 -0.81 -3.86 1.58
CA ALA A 135 -0.64 -3.80 3.03
C ALA A 135 0.59 -4.59 3.49
N LYS A 136 1.42 -3.94 4.31
CA LYS A 136 2.51 -4.58 5.04
C LYS A 136 1.94 -5.63 6.01
N GLY A 137 2.49 -6.84 5.98
CA GLY A 137 2.10 -7.95 6.86
C GLY A 137 3.04 -8.16 8.04
N VAL A 138 3.45 -9.41 8.27
CA VAL A 138 4.31 -9.80 9.41
C VAL A 138 5.73 -10.08 8.95
N TYR A 139 6.69 -9.67 9.79
CA TYR A 139 8.07 -10.13 9.72
C TYR A 139 8.24 -11.46 10.46
N ARG A 140 8.83 -12.46 9.81
CA ARG A 140 9.11 -13.77 10.40
C ARG A 140 10.47 -14.29 9.98
N MET A 141 11.12 -15.07 10.84
CA MET A 141 12.18 -15.97 10.41
C MET A 141 11.57 -17.28 9.92
N ASP A 142 11.70 -17.57 8.63
CA ASP A 142 11.40 -18.86 8.03
C ASP A 142 12.73 -19.52 7.65
N ASP A 143 13.06 -20.69 8.21
CA ASP A 143 14.24 -21.49 7.85
C ASP A 143 15.55 -20.68 7.74
N THR A 144 15.85 -19.84 8.75
CA THR A 144 17.00 -18.89 8.84
C THR A 144 16.93 -17.62 7.98
N LEU A 145 15.86 -17.44 7.19
CA LEU A 145 15.66 -16.27 6.35
C LEU A 145 14.63 -15.32 6.96
N TYR A 146 14.95 -14.04 7.00
CA TYR A 146 14.01 -13.00 7.40
C TYR A 146 13.06 -12.69 6.24
N THR A 147 11.78 -12.94 6.45
CA THR A 147 10.72 -12.81 5.45
C THR A 147 9.69 -11.78 5.91
N LEU A 148 9.24 -10.92 5.01
CA LEU A 148 8.04 -10.11 5.20
C LEU A 148 6.91 -10.73 4.40
N TYR A 149 5.81 -11.04 5.07
CA TYR A 149 4.54 -11.32 4.40
C TYR A 149 3.84 -9.99 4.09
N PHE A 150 3.17 -9.88 2.94
CA PHE A 150 2.38 -8.72 2.58
C PHE A 150 1.16 -9.12 1.75
N TYR A 151 0.19 -8.20 1.64
CA TYR A 151 -1.11 -8.45 1.02
C TYR A 151 -1.36 -7.43 -0.08
N VAL A 152 -1.92 -7.87 -1.20
CA VAL A 152 -2.28 -6.99 -2.31
C VAL A 152 -3.74 -7.21 -2.66
N ALA A 153 -4.47 -6.10 -2.80
CA ALA A 153 -5.82 -6.08 -3.34
C ALA A 153 -5.78 -6.37 -4.85
N LEU A 154 -6.51 -7.38 -5.31
CA LEU A 154 -6.49 -7.86 -6.70
C LEU A 154 -7.83 -7.65 -7.42
N GLY A 155 -8.66 -6.72 -6.94
CA GLY A 155 -9.95 -6.41 -7.52
C GLY A 155 -10.91 -7.61 -7.41
N PRO A 156 -11.48 -8.09 -8.53
CA PRO A 156 -12.34 -9.27 -8.56
C PRO A 156 -11.67 -10.57 -8.12
N ASP A 157 -10.34 -10.66 -8.22
CA ASP A 157 -9.57 -11.85 -7.84
C ASP A 157 -9.33 -11.93 -6.32
N GLY A 158 -9.82 -10.95 -5.55
CA GLY A 158 -9.76 -10.95 -4.08
C GLY A 158 -8.45 -10.37 -3.55
N VAL A 159 -7.76 -11.11 -2.67
CA VAL A 159 -6.53 -10.64 -2.02
C VAL A 159 -5.42 -11.65 -2.20
N GLY A 160 -4.33 -11.23 -2.84
CA GLY A 160 -3.10 -12.00 -2.92
C GLY A 160 -2.27 -11.86 -1.64
N THR A 161 -1.68 -12.96 -1.19
CA THR A 161 -0.66 -12.99 -0.14
C THR A 161 0.68 -13.29 -0.78
N TYR A 162 1.71 -12.55 -0.39
CA TYR A 162 3.05 -12.64 -0.97
C TYR A 162 4.11 -12.62 0.13
N LYS A 163 5.28 -13.15 -0.20
CA LYS A 163 6.45 -13.20 0.67
C LYS A 163 7.57 -12.41 0.02
N LEU A 164 8.16 -11.48 0.77
CA LEU A 164 9.39 -10.80 0.42
C LEU A 164 10.53 -11.40 1.24
N ARG A 165 11.50 -12.03 0.58
CA ARG A 165 12.73 -12.49 1.23
C ARG A 165 13.66 -11.30 1.44
N LEU A 166 13.86 -10.86 2.68
CA LEU A 166 14.69 -9.68 2.96
C LEU A 166 16.19 -9.89 2.74
N VAL A 167 16.61 -11.14 2.50
CA VAL A 167 18.01 -11.44 2.20
C VAL A 167 18.43 -10.98 0.80
N ASN A 168 17.49 -10.98 -0.15
CA ASN A 168 17.78 -10.74 -1.57
C ASN A 168 16.72 -9.89 -2.29
N GLY A 169 15.59 -9.62 -1.65
CA GLY A 169 14.50 -8.83 -2.21
C GLY A 169 13.55 -9.60 -3.12
N THR A 170 13.66 -10.93 -3.20
CA THR A 170 12.78 -11.78 -4.05
C THR A 170 11.35 -11.81 -3.50
N ILE A 171 10.37 -11.76 -4.42
CA ILE A 171 8.94 -11.85 -4.14
C ILE A 171 8.43 -13.23 -4.56
N GLU A 172 7.75 -13.92 -3.64
CA GLU A 172 7.14 -15.22 -3.91
C GLU A 172 5.63 -15.18 -3.63
N PRO A 173 4.79 -15.81 -4.48
CA PRO A 173 3.37 -15.93 -4.21
C PRO A 173 3.14 -16.89 -3.02
N GLY A 174 2.28 -16.47 -2.09
CA GLY A 174 1.80 -17.28 -0.96
C GLY A 174 0.42 -17.91 -1.19
N GLY A 175 -0.39 -17.30 -2.04
CA GLY A 175 -1.74 -17.76 -2.40
C GLY A 175 -2.72 -16.59 -2.56
N THR A 176 -3.90 -16.88 -3.08
CA THR A 176 -4.98 -15.90 -3.22
C THR A 176 -6.15 -16.29 -2.35
N TRP A 177 -6.63 -15.33 -1.56
CA TRP A 177 -7.82 -15.49 -0.75
C TRP A 177 -9.01 -14.81 -1.41
N THR A 178 -10.08 -15.58 -1.57
CA THR A 178 -11.37 -15.09 -2.05
C THR A 178 -12.46 -15.59 -1.11
N LYS A 179 -13.54 -14.82 -0.98
CA LYS A 179 -14.75 -15.29 -0.33
C LYS A 179 -15.95 -14.96 -1.19
N THR A 180 -16.64 -16.02 -1.60
CA THR A 180 -17.87 -15.97 -2.38
C THR A 180 -18.84 -14.96 -1.76
N ASP A 181 -19.43 -14.12 -2.62
CA ASP A 181 -20.41 -13.07 -2.30
C ASP A 181 -19.90 -11.84 -1.52
N THR A 182 -18.63 -11.80 -1.12
CA THR A 182 -18.10 -10.65 -0.35
C THR A 182 -16.92 -9.96 -1.01
N THR A 183 -15.99 -10.65 -1.69
CA THR A 183 -14.77 -10.02 -2.26
C THR A 183 -14.91 -9.60 -3.73
N LYS A 184 -16.00 -8.94 -4.10
CA LYS A 184 -16.34 -8.74 -5.53
C LYS A 184 -15.43 -7.77 -6.28
N ASP A 185 -14.83 -6.80 -5.58
CA ASP A 185 -13.91 -5.81 -6.17
C ASP A 185 -13.06 -5.14 -5.06
N VAL A 186 -12.15 -5.90 -4.46
CA VAL A 186 -11.27 -5.38 -3.39
C VAL A 186 -10.18 -4.54 -4.03
N ARG A 187 -10.15 -3.23 -3.78
CA ARG A 187 -9.14 -2.32 -4.36
C ARG A 187 -8.18 -1.73 -3.34
N ASP A 188 -8.42 -1.95 -2.07
CA ASP A 188 -7.50 -1.50 -1.03
C ASP A 188 -7.52 -2.48 0.14
N VAL A 189 -6.37 -2.58 0.82
CA VAL A 189 -6.16 -3.44 1.97
C VAL A 189 -5.36 -2.69 3.03
N VAL A 190 -5.77 -2.84 4.28
CA VAL A 190 -5.02 -2.35 5.44
C VAL A 190 -4.93 -3.45 6.46
N ARG A 191 -3.75 -3.60 7.07
CA ARG A 191 -3.55 -4.55 8.16
C ARG A 191 -3.55 -3.82 9.50
N TYR A 192 -4.23 -4.42 10.49
CA TYR A 192 -4.09 -4.04 11.87
C TYR A 192 -4.03 -5.27 12.78
N GLY A 193 -2.93 -5.41 13.54
CA GLY A 193 -2.68 -6.60 14.35
C GLY A 193 -2.70 -7.88 13.49
N ASN A 194 -3.53 -8.86 13.87
CA ASN A 194 -3.76 -10.09 13.10
C ASN A 194 -5.06 -10.02 12.27
N ARG A 195 -5.44 -8.83 11.80
CA ARG A 195 -6.64 -8.63 10.99
C ARG A 195 -6.28 -7.89 9.72
N LEU A 196 -6.92 -8.31 8.64
CA LEU A 196 -6.89 -7.64 7.35
C LEU A 196 -8.26 -6.99 7.12
N PHE A 197 -8.22 -5.70 6.83
CA PHE A 197 -9.33 -4.88 6.40
C PHE A 197 -9.23 -4.76 4.89
N MET A 198 -10.32 -5.09 4.20
CA MET A 198 -10.40 -5.10 2.74
C MET A 198 -11.54 -4.19 2.32
N TYR A 199 -11.27 -3.31 1.36
CA TYR A 199 -12.23 -2.31 0.91
C TYR A 199 -12.75 -2.69 -0.46
N ASN A 200 -14.04 -3.00 -0.52
CA ASN A 200 -14.75 -3.21 -1.77
C ASN A 200 -15.13 -1.87 -2.37
N HIS A 201 -14.92 -1.74 -3.66
CA HIS A 201 -15.31 -0.57 -4.42
C HIS A 201 -16.52 -0.85 -5.31
N GLU A 202 -17.30 0.21 -5.56
CA GLU A 202 -18.17 0.24 -6.73
C GLU A 202 -17.29 0.13 -7.98
N SER A 203 -17.73 -0.66 -8.96
CA SER A 203 -17.02 -0.77 -10.25
C SER A 203 -16.83 0.62 -10.85
N ASP A 204 -15.60 0.89 -11.30
CA ASP A 204 -15.17 2.16 -11.90
C ASP A 204 -15.38 3.40 -11.00
N SER A 205 -15.39 3.20 -9.68
CA SER A 205 -15.62 4.26 -8.70
C SER A 205 -14.56 4.27 -7.59
N THR A 206 -14.34 5.44 -7.00
CA THR A 206 -13.57 5.60 -5.76
C THR A 206 -14.44 5.37 -4.52
N ASN A 207 -15.74 5.13 -4.68
CA ASN A 207 -16.65 4.87 -3.58
C ASN A 207 -16.41 3.48 -2.98
N ILE A 208 -16.15 3.44 -1.68
CA ILE A 208 -16.14 2.21 -0.89
C ILE A 208 -17.59 1.80 -0.60
N VAL A 209 -17.93 0.56 -0.98
CA VAL A 209 -19.26 -0.05 -0.77
C VAL A 209 -19.29 -1.13 0.31
N GLY A 210 -18.14 -1.58 0.76
CA GLY A 210 -18.06 -2.57 1.82
C GLY A 210 -16.69 -2.63 2.46
N ILE A 211 -16.66 -2.90 3.75
CA ILE A 211 -15.44 -3.21 4.48
C ILE A 211 -15.56 -4.66 4.97
N ILE A 212 -14.64 -5.51 4.54
CA ILE A 212 -14.54 -6.89 4.99
C ILE A 212 -13.40 -6.96 5.99
N VAL A 213 -13.63 -7.58 7.14
CA VAL A 213 -12.60 -7.81 8.16
C VAL A 213 -12.39 -9.31 8.31
N ALA A 214 -11.18 -9.77 8.00
CA ALA A 214 -10.78 -11.16 8.16
C ALA A 214 -9.61 -11.27 9.16
N PRO A 215 -9.61 -12.27 10.06
CA PRO A 215 -8.42 -12.62 10.80
C PRO A 215 -7.38 -13.22 9.85
N ILE A 216 -6.11 -13.04 10.19
CA ILE A 216 -4.99 -13.64 9.50
C ILE A 216 -4.58 -14.88 10.29
N ASP A 217 -4.60 -16.04 9.66
CA ASP A 217 -4.00 -17.24 10.23
C ASP A 217 -2.50 -17.04 10.35
N THR A 218 -1.95 -17.07 11.55
CA THR A 218 -0.52 -16.83 11.80
C THR A 218 0.37 -18.03 11.43
N THR A 219 -0.21 -19.16 11.02
CA THR A 219 0.56 -20.30 10.51
C THR A 219 0.74 -20.25 9.00
N THR A 220 -0.34 -19.98 8.27
CA THR A 220 -0.34 -19.90 6.80
C THR A 220 -0.16 -18.47 6.27
N TRP A 221 -0.39 -17.47 7.12
CA TRP A 221 -0.41 -16.04 6.81
C TRP A 221 -1.49 -15.59 5.84
N MET A 222 -2.44 -16.50 5.55
CA MET A 222 -3.60 -16.23 4.73
C MET A 222 -4.72 -15.60 5.57
N PRO A 223 -5.53 -14.72 4.98
CA PRO A 223 -6.83 -14.38 5.56
C PRO A 223 -7.68 -15.65 5.76
N THR A 224 -8.49 -15.66 6.81
CA THR A 224 -9.40 -16.76 7.19
C THR A 224 -10.86 -16.32 7.05
N ASP A 225 -11.78 -17.01 7.72
CA ASP A 225 -13.20 -16.66 7.68
C ASP A 225 -13.46 -15.23 8.18
N THR A 226 -14.22 -14.49 7.38
CA THR A 226 -14.65 -13.12 7.69
C THR A 226 -15.31 -13.02 9.07
N ILE A 227 -14.78 -12.15 9.92
CA ILE A 227 -15.39 -11.83 11.22
C ILE A 227 -16.55 -10.85 11.02
N ALA A 228 -16.42 -9.90 10.09
CA ALA A 228 -17.45 -8.89 9.85
C ALA A 228 -17.46 -8.36 8.41
N VAL A 229 -18.65 -8.07 7.90
CA VAL A 229 -18.89 -7.31 6.67
C VAL A 229 -19.70 -6.08 7.05
N TYR A 230 -19.12 -4.90 6.81
CA TYR A 230 -19.81 -3.64 7.03
C TYR A 230 -20.28 -3.11 5.69
N PRO A 231 -21.60 -3.00 5.45
CA PRO A 231 -22.09 -2.26 4.31
C PRO A 231 -21.68 -0.80 4.52
N ALA A 232 -20.84 -0.30 3.63
CA ALA A 232 -20.45 1.10 3.61
C ALA A 232 -21.18 1.74 2.43
N ARG A 233 -21.79 2.90 2.61
CA ARG A 233 -22.01 3.80 1.48
C ARG A 233 -21.25 5.06 1.81
N TYR A 234 -20.29 5.42 0.95
CA TYR A 234 -19.51 6.65 1.10
C TYR A 234 -18.52 6.65 2.28
N VAL A 235 -17.82 5.55 2.54
CA VAL A 235 -16.57 5.63 3.34
C VAL A 235 -15.51 6.28 2.47
N ARG A 236 -14.93 7.39 2.95
CA ARG A 236 -13.98 8.25 2.24
C ARG A 236 -12.53 8.07 2.70
N ALA A 237 -12.32 7.56 3.91
CA ALA A 237 -11.00 7.32 4.46
C ALA A 237 -11.09 6.30 5.59
N VAL A 238 -10.10 5.42 5.67
CA VAL A 238 -9.90 4.52 6.82
C VAL A 238 -8.45 4.63 7.27
N TRP A 239 -8.25 4.78 8.58
CA TRP A 239 -6.94 4.88 9.20
C TRP A 239 -6.90 4.03 10.45
N ALA A 240 -5.75 3.44 10.78
CA ALA A 240 -5.56 2.65 11.98
C ALA A 240 -4.38 3.19 12.79
N ASP A 241 -4.57 3.35 14.10
CA ASP A 241 -3.49 3.56 15.07
C ASP A 241 -3.13 2.24 15.76
N SER A 242 -2.26 2.26 16.78
CA SER A 242 -1.84 1.05 17.52
C SER A 242 -2.94 0.40 18.37
N THR A 243 -4.11 1.02 18.48
CA THR A 243 -5.23 0.62 19.35
C THR A 243 -6.58 0.52 18.63
N ARG A 244 -6.78 1.26 17.54
CA ARG A 244 -8.10 1.50 16.93
C ARG A 244 -8.01 1.62 15.41
N VAL A 245 -9.13 1.30 14.75
CA VAL A 245 -9.36 1.60 13.33
C VAL A 245 -10.49 2.63 13.26
N TYR A 246 -10.23 3.73 12.58
CA TYR A 246 -11.14 4.84 12.33
C TYR A 246 -11.56 4.83 10.88
N TYR A 247 -12.85 5.01 10.62
CA TYR A 247 -13.39 5.18 9.29
C TYR A 247 -14.21 6.48 9.24
N ILE A 248 -14.10 7.21 8.15
CA ILE A 248 -14.90 8.40 7.88
C ILE A 248 -15.88 8.04 6.77
N GLY A 249 -17.18 7.97 7.06
CA GLY A 249 -18.19 7.70 6.05
C GLY A 249 -19.63 7.95 6.52
N ASP A 250 -20.56 8.04 5.56
CA ASP A 250 -21.98 8.16 5.85
C ASP A 250 -22.58 6.80 6.21
N MET A 251 -22.65 6.52 7.52
CA MET A 251 -23.26 5.31 8.05
C MET A 251 -24.79 5.38 8.13
N SER A 252 -25.42 6.52 7.79
CA SER A 252 -26.84 6.79 8.10
C SER A 252 -27.85 6.10 7.16
N LYS A 253 -27.40 5.47 6.07
CA LYS A 253 -28.28 4.82 5.07
C LYS A 253 -28.05 3.33 4.85
N GLY A 254 -27.29 2.68 5.73
CA GLY A 254 -27.26 1.22 5.79
C GLY A 254 -28.45 0.70 6.60
N SER A 255 -29.55 0.32 5.97
CA SER A 255 -30.58 -0.53 6.60
C SER A 255 -30.08 -1.99 6.69
N GLY A 256 -28.83 -2.18 7.10
CA GLY A 256 -28.25 -3.46 7.43
C GLY A 256 -28.26 -3.58 8.93
N THR A 257 -28.95 -4.59 9.45
CA THR A 257 -28.86 -5.02 10.85
C THR A 257 -27.42 -4.94 11.34
N ALA A 258 -27.23 -4.41 12.56
CA ALA A 258 -25.97 -4.50 13.29
C ALA A 258 -25.35 -5.89 13.08
N PRO A 259 -24.02 -6.00 12.89
CA PRO A 259 -23.38 -7.30 12.74
C PRO A 259 -23.83 -8.17 13.91
N GLY A 260 -24.48 -9.30 13.60
CA GLY A 260 -24.67 -10.34 14.59
C GLY A 260 -23.28 -10.79 14.98
N ALA A 261 -22.81 -10.34 16.14
CA ALA A 261 -21.63 -10.91 16.77
C ALA A 261 -21.87 -12.41 16.86
N ARG A 262 -21.06 -13.18 16.14
CA ARG A 262 -20.86 -14.61 16.39
C ARG A 262 -19.49 -14.78 17.01
#